data_AF-A0A969I8C8-F1
#
_entry.id   AF-A0A969I8C8-F1
#
_cell.length_a   1.000
_cell.length_b   1.000
_cell.length_c   1.000
_cell.angle_alpha   90.00
_cell.angle_beta   90.00
_cell.angle_gamma   90.00
#
_symmetry.space_group_name_H-M   'P 1'
#
loop_
_entity.id
_entity.type
_entity.pdbx_description
1 polymer ?
#
loop_
_entity_poly.entity_id
_entity_poly.type
_entity_poly.pdbx_seq_one_letter_code
_entity_poly.pdbx_strand_id
1 'polypeptide(L)' 'MNSCVLTAQVVEAPKLRYTQDNQTPVADMFVEFAGGREDDPPSRLRVVGWNNLATEI' A
#
# COMPACT_ATOMS: atom_id res chain seq x y z
N MET A 1 -17.19 3.06 10.78
CA MET A 1 -15.80 2.90 11.25
C MET A 1 -15.02 2.20 10.15
N ASN A 2 -13.93 2.79 9.66
CA ASN A 2 -12.99 2.16 8.72
C ASN A 2 -11.57 2.55 9.16
N SER A 3 -10.96 1.71 9.99
CA SER A 3 -9.60 1.89 10.50
C SER A 3 -8.93 0.52 10.46
N CYS A 4 -7.83 0.43 9.71
CA CYS A 4 -7.05 -0.78 9.53
C CYS A 4 -5.59 -0.46 9.85
N VAL A 5 -4.97 -1.24 10.74
CA VAL A 5 -3.56 -1.11 11.13
C VAL A 5 -2.91 -2.47 10.93
N LEU A 6 -1.84 -2.52 10.13
CA LEU A 6 -1.14 -3.75 9.76
C LEU A 6 0.37 -3.57 9.96
N THR A 7 1.04 -4.61 10.43
CA THR A 7 2.49 -4.75 10.30
C THR A 7 2.75 -5.64 9.08
N ALA A 8 3.46 -5.12 8.08
CA ALA A 8 3.66 -5.80 6.80
C ALA A 8 5.04 -5.47 6.22
N GLN A 9 5.53 -6.30 5.32
CA GLN A 9 6.77 -6.10 4.58
C GLN A 9 6.46 -5.56 3.18
N VAL A 10 7.20 -4.55 2.72
CA VAL A 10 7.10 -4.06 1.34
C VAL A 10 7.75 -5.09 0.40
N VAL A 11 6.97 -5.61 -0.55
CA VAL A 11 7.41 -6.61 -1.54
C VAL A 11 7.48 -6.06 -2.96
N GLU A 12 6.80 -4.95 -3.24
CA GLU A 12 7.07 -4.12 -4.41
C GLU A 12 7.24 -2.66 -4.00
N ALA A 13 8.32 -2.04 -4.46
CA ALA A 13 8.62 -0.64 -4.17
C ALA A 13 7.49 0.30 -4.64
N PRO A 14 7.24 1.41 -3.92
CA PRO A 14 6.21 2.38 -4.27
C PRO A 14 6.49 3.03 -5.62
N LYS A 15 5.43 3.17 -6.41
CA LYS A 15 5.46 3.81 -7.74
C LYS A 15 4.64 5.09 -7.69
N LEU A 16 5.32 6.23 -7.69
CA LEU A 16 4.67 7.54 -7.75
C LEU A 16 4.19 7.83 -9.18
N ARG A 17 2.93 8.24 -9.29
CA ARG A 17 2.28 8.68 -10.52
C ARG A 17 1.39 9.88 -10.22
N TYR A 18 0.99 10.58 -11.27
CA TYR A 18 0.08 11.73 -11.15
C TYR A 18 -1.21 11.42 -11.90
N THR A 19 -2.36 11.77 -11.32
CA THR A 19 -3.63 11.70 -12.04
C THR A 19 -3.64 12.66 -13.22
N GLN A 20 -4.34 12.29 -14.29
CA GLN A 20 -4.49 13.15 -15.47
C GLN A 20 -5.14 14.49 -15.09
N ASP A 21 -6.13 14.44 -14.20
CA ASP A 21 -6.82 15.62 -13.70
C ASP A 21 -6.12 16.16 -12.44
N ASN A 22 -5.94 17.48 -12.38
CA ASN A 22 -5.34 18.22 -11.26
C ASN A 22 -3.93 17.80 -10.83
N GLN A 23 -3.25 16.91 -11.58
CA GLN A 23 -1.90 16.42 -11.26
C GLN A 23 -1.78 15.96 -9.79
N THR A 24 -2.74 15.19 -9.31
CA THR A 24 -2.73 14.72 -7.92
C THR A 24 -1.73 13.58 -7.77
N PRO A 25 -0.76 13.65 -6.84
CA PRO A 25 0.20 12.57 -6.64
C PRO A 25 -0.48 11.36 -6.00
N VAL A 26 -0.19 10.18 -6.54
CA VAL A 26 -0.67 8.88 -6.08
C VAL A 26 0.51 7.93 -6.12
N ALA A 27 0.76 7.22 -5.02
CA ALA A 27 1.76 6.17 -4.98
C ALA A 27 1.09 4.85 -4.62
N ASP A 28 1.44 3.80 -5.35
CA ASP A 28 1.01 2.45 -5.01
C ASP A 28 2.18 1.48 -4.86
N MET A 29 2.05 0.61 -3.88
CA MET A 29 3.02 -0.43 -3.52
C MET A 29 2.29 -1.73 -3.19
N PHE A 30 3.03 -2.84 -3.13
CA PHE A 30 2.52 -4.08 -2.58
C PHE A 30 3.25 -4.41 -1.28
N VAL A 31 2.48 -4.83 -0.29
CA VAL A 31 2.98 -5.34 0.98
C VAL A 31 2.48 -6.76 1.19
N GLU A 32 3.23 -7.54 1.96
CA GLU A 32 2.83 -8.86 2.44
C GLU A 32 2.84 -8.92 3.96
N PHE A 33 1.89 -9.64 4.53
CA PHE A 33 1.81 -9.92 5.96
C PHE A 33 1.40 -11.37 6.18
N ALA A 34 1.71 -11.91 7.36
CA ALA A 34 1.39 -13.29 7.70
C ALA A 34 -0.12 -13.57 7.58
N GLY A 35 -0.46 -14.77 7.11
CA GLY A 35 -1.83 -15.27 7.14
C GLY A 35 -2.37 -15.38 8.56
N GLY A 36 -3.69 -15.52 8.70
CA GLY A 36 -4.34 -15.57 10.01
C GLY A 36 -4.09 -16.87 10.78
N ARG A 37 -3.57 -17.90 10.11
CA ARG A 37 -3.23 -19.21 10.65
C ARG A 37 -1.80 -19.59 10.26
N GLU A 38 -1.24 -20.54 10.99
CA GLU A 38 0.14 -21.00 10.84
C GLU A 38 0.47 -21.52 9.43
N ASP A 39 -0.48 -22.21 8.80
CA ASP A 39 -0.32 -22.77 7.45
C ASP A 39 -0.93 -21.89 6.34
N ASP A 40 -1.50 -20.73 6.69
CA ASP A 40 -2.06 -19.84 5.68
C ASP A 40 -0.92 -19.15 4.90
N PRO A 41 -0.99 -19.07 3.57
CA PRO A 41 -0.01 -18.34 2.80
C PRO A 41 -0.02 -16.84 3.18
N PRO A 42 1.10 -16.12 3.02
CA PRO A 42 1.15 -14.68 3.22
C PRO A 42 0.07 -13.95 2.40
N SER A 43 -0.58 -12.99 3.04
CA SER A 43 -1.56 -12.14 2.39
C SER A 43 -0.87 -10.97 1.72
N ARG A 44 -1.05 -10.85 0.40
CA ARG A 44 -0.53 -9.74 -0.39
C ARG A 44 -1.60 -8.67 -0.59
N LEU A 45 -1.25 -7.43 -0.26
CA LEU A 45 -2.16 -6.29 -0.29
C LEU A 45 -1.57 -5.12 -1.09
N ARG A 46 -2.40 -4.53 -1.96
CA ARG A 46 -2.07 -3.26 -2.61
C ARG A 46 -2.35 -2.11 -1.65
N VAL A 47 -1.35 -1.29 -1.39
CA VAL A 47 -1.47 -0.07 -0.58
C VAL A 47 -1.37 1.13 -1.50
N VAL A 48 -2.28 2.09 -1.32
CA VAL A 48 -2.36 3.31 -2.14
C VAL A 48 -2.37 4.52 -1.22
N GLY A 49 -1.40 5.41 -1.36
CA GLY A 49 -1.42 6.72 -0.73
C GLY A 49 -1.66 7.83 -1.75
N TRP A 50 -2.17 8.96 -1.27
CA TRP A 50 -2.57 10.12 -2.07
C TRP A 50 -1.95 11.39 -1.49
N ASN A 51 -1.86 12.44 -2.29
CA ASN A 51 -1.38 13.77 -1.85
C ASN A 51 -0.01 13.68 -1.18
N ASN A 52 0.19 14.35 -0.04
CA ASN A 52 1.46 14.37 0.67
C ASN A 52 1.93 12.97 1.11
N LEU A 53 0.98 12.08 1.44
CA LEU A 53 1.34 10.71 1.80
C LEU A 53 1.98 10.01 0.61
N ALA A 54 1.43 10.17 -0.61
CA ALA A 54 2.01 9.56 -1.81
C ALA A 54 3.47 9.93 -2.06
N THR A 55 3.91 11.12 -1.63
CA THR A 55 5.30 11.57 -1.79
C THR A 55 6.21 11.16 -0.64
N GLU A 56 5.64 10.67 0.47
CA GLU A 56 6.38 10.23 1.66
C GLU A 56 6.65 8.72 1.66
N ILE A 57 5.78 7.92 1.04
CA ILE A 57 5.91 6.45 0.94
C ILE A 57 7.03 5.99 0.02
#